data_AF-A0A2E4H2L3-F1
#
_entry.id   AF-A0A2E4H2L3-F1
#
_cell.length_a   1.000
_cell.length_b   1.000
_cell.length_c   1.000
_cell.angle_alpha   90.00
_cell.angle_beta   90.00
_cell.angle_gamma   90.00
#
_symmetry.space_group_name_H-M   'P 1'
#
loop_
_entity.id
_entity.type
_entity.pdbx_description
1 polymer ?
#
loop_
_entity_poly.entity_id
_entity_poly.type
_entity_poly.pdbx_seq_one_letter_code
_entity_poly.pdbx_strand_id
1 'polypeptide(L)'
;MSSLIDETLAKVDAIHEKKRRYDHPLWIGLLEGKWSKPQIQEHIKQFAIIPLFNHGYHGRLYVNCPDPEWRVMLAEVVYEEGTGRLFADGVSHHELYLRLGEALDISRDDMRSTHYCSEALALRTYFEYICGQSFLEGVSGHMLGAEAQVPGTSMRVGQILKRQFGLSDEDILFYTVHEEADSEHSDVGRRLLGQFAQTEDDFALVLKIVQEMVDMHYLFYDGIQRHIERF
;
A
#
# COMPACT_ATOMS: atom_id res chain seq x y z
N MET A 1 -13.87 -25.12 9.94
CA MET A 1 -12.67 -24.26 9.83
C MET A 1 -12.35 -23.94 8.37
N SER A 2 -12.02 -24.91 7.50
CA SER A 2 -11.77 -24.65 6.06
C SER A 2 -12.91 -23.87 5.38
N SER A 3 -14.17 -24.26 5.57
CA SER A 3 -15.31 -23.57 4.94
C SER A 3 -15.51 -22.13 5.45
N LEU A 4 -15.08 -21.82 6.68
CA LEU A 4 -15.22 -20.48 7.25
C LEU A 4 -14.10 -19.54 6.77
N ILE A 5 -12.90 -20.08 6.55
CA ILE A 5 -11.80 -19.39 5.89
C ILE A 5 -12.19 -19.05 4.44
N ASP A 6 -12.71 -20.03 3.69
CA ASP A 6 -13.13 -19.82 2.30
C ASP A 6 -14.28 -18.80 2.20
N GLU A 7 -15.27 -18.88 3.11
CA GLU A 7 -16.35 -17.89 3.18
C GLU A 7 -15.84 -16.49 3.53
N THR A 8 -14.88 -16.39 4.45
CA THR A 8 -14.29 -15.11 4.84
C THR A 8 -13.50 -14.50 3.69
N LEU A 9 -12.69 -15.29 2.98
CA LEU A 9 -11.95 -14.82 1.81
C LEU A 9 -12.89 -14.35 0.70
N ALA A 10 -13.98 -15.08 0.42
CA ALA A 10 -14.98 -14.64 -0.54
C ALA A 10 -15.65 -13.31 -0.14
N LYS A 11 -15.85 -13.08 1.16
CA LYS A 11 -16.35 -11.79 1.67
C LYS A 11 -15.31 -10.68 1.56
N VAL A 12 -14.02 -10.97 1.79
CA VAL A 12 -12.91 -10.04 1.54
C VAL A 12 -12.88 -9.63 0.06
N ASP A 13 -12.97 -10.59 -0.86
CA ASP A 13 -13.03 -10.32 -2.29
C ASP A 13 -14.23 -9.42 -2.64
N ALA A 14 -15.40 -9.70 -2.06
CA ALA A 14 -16.59 -8.87 -2.25
C ALA A 14 -16.48 -7.45 -1.66
N ILE A 15 -15.62 -7.23 -0.65
CA ILE A 15 -15.30 -5.89 -0.15
C ILE A 15 -14.44 -5.16 -1.20
N HIS A 16 -13.39 -5.82 -1.72
CA HIS A 16 -12.53 -5.26 -2.75
C HIS A 16 -13.30 -4.95 -4.04
N GLU A 17 -14.18 -5.84 -4.50
CA GLU A 17 -14.97 -5.64 -5.73
C GLU A 17 -15.83 -4.38 -5.70
N LYS A 18 -16.35 -3.98 -4.53
CA LYS A 18 -17.16 -2.76 -4.39
C LYS A 18 -16.33 -1.49 -4.45
N LYS A 19 -15.04 -1.59 -4.14
CA LYS A 19 -14.10 -0.48 -4.00
C LYS A 19 -12.75 -0.87 -4.57
N ARG A 20 -12.71 -1.20 -5.86
CA ARG A 20 -11.46 -1.57 -6.53
C ARG A 20 -10.63 -0.32 -6.77
N ARG A 21 -9.38 -0.31 -6.30
CA ARG A 21 -8.43 0.80 -6.47
C ARG A 21 -8.49 1.44 -7.86
N TYR A 22 -8.44 0.64 -8.93
CA TYR A 22 -8.42 1.11 -10.31
C TYR A 22 -9.77 1.63 -10.86
N ASP A 23 -10.87 1.48 -10.13
CA ASP A 23 -12.16 2.10 -10.46
C ASP A 23 -12.29 3.51 -9.87
N HIS A 24 -11.42 3.89 -8.92
CA HIS A 24 -11.46 5.22 -8.33
C HIS A 24 -10.97 6.27 -9.35
N PRO A 25 -11.62 7.45 -9.49
CA PRO A 25 -11.30 8.41 -10.56
C PRO A 25 -9.84 8.90 -10.56
N LEU A 26 -9.21 9.09 -9.39
CA LEU A 26 -7.76 9.32 -9.27
C LEU A 26 -6.94 8.30 -10.09
N TRP A 27 -7.18 7.02 -9.86
CA TRP A 27 -6.45 5.91 -10.48
C TRP A 27 -6.82 5.73 -11.94
N ILE A 28 -8.08 5.97 -12.32
CA ILE A 28 -8.48 6.03 -13.73
C ILE A 28 -7.70 7.13 -14.47
N GLY A 29 -7.59 8.32 -13.89
CA GLY A 29 -6.83 9.42 -14.50
C GLY A 29 -5.32 9.14 -14.63
N LEU A 30 -4.72 8.43 -13.65
CA LEU A 30 -3.36 7.90 -13.76
C LEU A 30 -3.28 6.83 -14.88
N LEU A 31 -4.26 5.93 -14.88
CA LEU A 31 -4.64 4.91 -15.87
C LEU A 31 -4.58 5.38 -17.34
N GLU A 32 -5.12 6.56 -17.55
CA GLU A 32 -5.36 7.13 -18.87
C GLU A 32 -4.34 8.22 -19.22
N GLY A 33 -3.42 8.54 -18.32
CA GLY A 33 -2.47 9.65 -18.50
C GLY A 33 -3.17 11.00 -18.67
N LYS A 34 -4.22 11.26 -17.88
CA LYS A 34 -5.01 12.49 -17.95
C LYS A 34 -4.44 13.64 -17.12
N TRP A 35 -3.69 13.31 -16.07
CA TRP A 35 -3.16 14.30 -15.14
C TRP A 35 -1.94 15.03 -15.73
N SER A 36 -1.88 16.34 -15.51
CA SER A 36 -0.74 17.18 -15.87
C SER A 36 0.47 16.92 -14.96
N LYS A 37 1.67 17.40 -15.34
CA LYS A 37 2.87 17.24 -14.51
C LYS A 37 2.69 17.84 -13.10
N PRO A 38 2.17 19.08 -12.90
CA PRO A 38 1.88 19.61 -11.57
C PRO A 38 0.91 18.74 -10.74
N GLN A 39 -0.13 18.18 -11.38
CA GLN A 39 -1.09 17.30 -10.71
C GLN A 39 -0.44 15.99 -10.27
N ILE A 40 0.43 15.41 -11.11
CA ILE A 40 1.21 14.22 -10.76
C ILE A 40 2.21 14.52 -9.65
N GLN A 41 2.90 15.66 -9.68
CA GLN A 41 3.81 16.06 -8.60
C GLN A 41 3.08 16.12 -7.25
N GLU A 42 1.88 16.71 -7.24
CA GLU A 42 1.08 16.77 -6.02
C GLU A 42 0.54 15.39 -5.61
N HIS A 43 0.15 14.52 -6.56
CA HIS A 43 -0.16 13.12 -6.26
C HIS A 43 1.00 12.40 -5.57
N ILE A 44 2.22 12.50 -6.12
CA ILE A 44 3.42 11.84 -5.57
C ILE A 44 3.73 12.36 -4.17
N LYS A 45 3.63 13.67 -3.95
CA LYS A 45 3.81 14.26 -2.61
C LYS A 45 2.80 13.71 -1.61
N GLN A 46 1.51 13.75 -1.93
CA GLN A 46 0.47 13.26 -1.01
C GLN A 46 0.56 11.75 -0.79
N PHE A 47 0.90 10.99 -1.83
CA PHE A 47 1.04 9.53 -1.77
C PHE A 47 2.27 9.07 -0.98
N ALA A 48 3.27 9.94 -0.80
CA ALA A 48 4.47 9.69 -0.01
C ALA A 48 4.21 9.22 1.42
N ILE A 49 3.00 9.42 1.96
CA ILE A 49 2.60 8.93 3.26
C ILE A 49 2.69 7.40 3.41
N ILE A 50 2.66 6.66 2.31
CA ILE A 50 2.83 5.20 2.32
C ILE A 50 4.32 4.84 2.31
N PRO A 51 5.09 5.09 1.24
CA PRO A 51 6.46 4.61 1.12
C PRO A 51 7.44 5.31 2.06
N LEU A 52 7.20 6.56 2.48
CA LEU A 52 8.11 7.24 3.40
C LEU A 52 7.85 6.90 4.88
N PHE A 53 6.73 6.25 5.19
CA PHE A 53 6.34 5.85 6.55
C PHE A 53 6.12 4.35 6.71
N ASN A 54 6.52 3.54 5.72
CA ASN A 54 6.36 2.08 5.69
C ASN A 54 6.88 1.35 6.95
N HIS A 55 7.96 1.85 7.56
CA HIS A 55 8.54 1.37 8.81
C HIS A 55 7.53 1.40 9.98
N GLY A 56 6.62 2.37 9.96
CA GLY A 56 5.53 2.51 10.93
C GLY A 56 4.42 1.46 10.75
N TYR A 57 4.37 0.77 9.61
CA TYR A 57 3.40 -0.28 9.31
C TYR A 57 4.04 -1.67 9.48
N HIS A 58 4.97 -2.06 8.60
CA HIS A 58 5.62 -3.39 8.63
C HIS A 58 6.41 -3.64 9.92
N GLY A 59 7.11 -2.61 10.42
CA GLY A 59 7.90 -2.73 11.65
C GLY A 59 7.04 -3.09 12.86
N ARG A 60 5.82 -2.56 12.95
CA ARG A 60 4.88 -2.90 14.01
C ARG A 60 4.37 -4.33 13.90
N LEU A 61 4.10 -4.81 12.68
CA LEU A 61 3.69 -6.20 12.46
C LEU A 61 4.76 -7.19 12.94
N TYR A 62 6.04 -6.92 12.65
CA TYR A 62 7.14 -7.75 13.15
C TYR A 62 7.16 -7.80 14.69
N VAL A 63 7.04 -6.64 15.35
CA VAL A 63 7.05 -6.53 16.81
C VAL A 63 5.86 -7.24 17.45
N ASN A 64 4.67 -7.13 16.84
CA ASN A 64 3.43 -7.68 17.38
C ASN A 64 3.20 -9.16 17.05
N CYS A 65 3.93 -9.71 16.08
CA CYS A 65 3.74 -11.09 15.64
C CYS A 65 4.09 -12.08 16.76
N PRO A 66 3.14 -12.93 17.21
CA PRO A 66 3.39 -13.88 18.30
C PRO A 66 4.20 -15.09 17.85
N ASP A 67 4.16 -15.43 16.56
CA ASP A 67 4.71 -16.65 16.00
C ASP A 67 6.15 -16.43 15.47
N PRO A 68 7.15 -17.21 15.94
CA PRO A 68 8.53 -17.07 15.48
C PRO A 68 8.74 -17.31 13.98
N GLU A 69 8.00 -18.23 13.36
CA GLU A 69 8.16 -18.55 11.94
C GLU A 69 7.65 -17.39 11.07
N TRP A 70 6.51 -16.80 11.44
CA TRP A 70 6.00 -15.61 10.77
C TRP A 70 6.88 -14.38 10.98
N ARG A 71 7.53 -14.26 12.14
CA ARG A 71 8.50 -13.19 12.37
C ARG A 71 9.69 -13.25 11.43
N VAL A 72 10.09 -14.43 10.93
CA VAL A 72 11.17 -14.53 9.93
C VAL A 72 10.75 -13.85 8.63
N MET A 73 9.58 -14.20 8.09
CA MET A 73 9.05 -13.57 6.89
C MET A 73 8.90 -12.06 7.07
N LEU A 74 8.32 -11.62 8.20
CA LEU A 74 8.16 -10.18 8.47
C LEU A 74 9.51 -9.46 8.62
N ALA A 75 10.56 -10.14 9.12
CA ALA A 75 11.91 -9.58 9.17
C ALA A 75 12.50 -9.39 7.78
N GLU A 76 12.26 -10.33 6.85
CA GLU A 76 12.68 -10.21 5.46
C GLU A 76 11.98 -9.03 4.78
N VAL A 77 10.67 -8.85 5.01
CA VAL A 77 9.92 -7.69 4.52
C VAL A 77 10.49 -6.39 5.07
N VAL A 78 10.68 -6.27 6.39
CA VAL A 78 11.24 -5.05 7.00
C VAL A 78 12.68 -4.79 6.51
N TYR A 79 13.47 -5.84 6.32
CA TYR A 79 14.82 -5.75 5.78
C TYR A 79 14.80 -5.28 4.32
N GLU A 80 13.89 -5.79 3.50
CA GLU A 80 13.74 -5.34 2.12
C GLU A 80 13.30 -3.88 2.05
N GLU A 81 12.21 -3.53 2.72
CA GLU A 81 11.69 -2.16 2.73
C GLU A 81 12.77 -1.14 3.15
N GLY A 82 13.61 -1.50 4.12
CA GLY A 82 14.69 -0.67 4.65
C GLY A 82 16.00 -0.70 3.87
N THR A 83 16.26 -1.72 3.05
CA THR A 83 17.58 -1.90 2.39
C THR A 83 17.54 -2.15 0.90
N GLY A 84 16.44 -2.71 0.37
CA GLY A 84 16.27 -3.11 -1.03
C GLY A 84 17.14 -4.28 -1.47
N ARG A 85 17.76 -5.02 -0.54
CA ARG A 85 18.83 -5.99 -0.86
C ARG A 85 18.34 -7.36 -1.32
N LEU A 86 17.04 -7.63 -1.23
CA LEU A 86 16.42 -8.85 -1.70
C LEU A 86 15.89 -8.66 -3.13
N PHE A 87 15.23 -7.54 -3.42
CA PHE A 87 14.50 -7.36 -4.69
C PHE A 87 14.73 -6.01 -5.39
N ALA A 88 15.41 -5.04 -4.76
CA ALA A 88 15.62 -3.70 -5.31
C ALA A 88 17.11 -3.28 -5.43
N ASP A 89 18.00 -4.23 -5.72
CA ASP A 89 19.44 -4.00 -5.98
C ASP A 89 20.17 -3.17 -4.90
N GLY A 90 19.74 -3.30 -3.64
CA GLY A 90 20.30 -2.58 -2.50
C GLY A 90 19.83 -1.13 -2.37
N VAL A 91 18.73 -0.76 -3.02
CA VAL A 91 18.08 0.55 -2.89
C VAL A 91 16.76 0.40 -2.14
N SER A 92 16.69 0.93 -0.91
CA SER A 92 15.47 0.89 -0.09
C SER A 92 14.25 1.47 -0.81
N HIS A 93 13.05 0.98 -0.50
CA HIS A 93 11.81 1.42 -1.14
C HIS A 93 11.51 2.91 -0.91
N HIS A 94 11.85 3.43 0.27
CA HIS A 94 11.81 4.87 0.56
C HIS A 94 12.71 5.66 -0.41
N GLU A 95 13.95 5.20 -0.66
CA GLU A 95 14.88 5.87 -1.57
C GLU A 95 14.41 5.79 -3.03
N LEU A 96 13.85 4.65 -3.47
CA LEU A 96 13.23 4.55 -4.78
C LEU A 96 12.12 5.59 -4.98
N TYR A 97 11.29 5.81 -3.95
CA TYR A 97 10.22 6.80 -4.01
C TYR A 97 10.74 8.25 -4.06
N LEU A 98 11.82 8.55 -3.33
CA LEU A 98 12.47 9.87 -3.43
C LEU A 98 13.05 10.12 -4.82
N ARG A 99 13.69 9.12 -5.44
CA ARG A 99 14.23 9.23 -6.80
C ARG A 99 13.15 9.46 -7.85
N LEU A 100 12.02 8.77 -7.72
CA LEU A 100 10.82 9.03 -8.55
C LEU A 100 10.36 10.50 -8.43
N GLY A 101 10.36 11.04 -7.20
CA GLY A 101 10.08 12.45 -6.96
C GLY A 101 11.06 13.38 -7.69
N GLU A 102 12.37 13.12 -7.58
CA GLU A 102 13.41 13.89 -8.26
C GLU A 102 13.26 13.86 -9.79
N ALA A 103 12.96 12.68 -10.36
CA ALA A 103 12.70 12.51 -11.79
C ALA A 103 11.46 13.28 -12.29
N LEU A 104 10.54 13.58 -11.38
CA LEU A 104 9.35 14.40 -11.61
C LEU A 104 9.56 15.88 -11.23
N ASP A 105 10.79 16.33 -11.02
CA ASP A 105 11.17 17.69 -10.59
C ASP A 105 10.63 18.08 -9.20
N ILE A 106 10.51 17.13 -8.28
CA ILE A 106 10.19 17.37 -6.87
C ILE A 106 11.47 17.23 -6.06
N SER A 107 11.87 18.27 -5.33
CA SER A 107 13.06 18.17 -4.48
C SER A 107 12.83 17.21 -3.31
N ARG A 108 13.90 16.58 -2.80
CA ARG A 108 13.81 15.73 -1.60
C ARG A 108 13.28 16.50 -0.39
N ASP A 109 13.62 17.78 -0.27
CA ASP A 109 13.13 18.64 0.81
C ASP A 109 11.63 18.90 0.66
N ASP A 110 11.12 19.14 -0.55
CA ASP A 110 9.68 19.27 -0.80
C ASP A 110 8.93 17.97 -0.52
N MET A 111 9.49 16.81 -0.90
CA MET A 111 8.92 15.51 -0.57
C MET A 111 8.79 15.32 0.94
N ARG A 112 9.87 15.56 1.69
CA ARG A 112 9.92 15.38 3.15
C ARG A 112 9.09 16.41 3.92
N SER A 113 8.93 17.61 3.38
CA SER A 113 8.15 18.70 3.98
C SER A 113 6.72 18.80 3.45
N THR A 114 6.24 17.75 2.77
CA THR A 114 4.88 17.72 2.21
C THR A 114 3.83 18.06 3.28
N HIS A 115 3.03 19.07 2.98
CA HIS A 115 1.81 19.37 3.74
C HIS A 115 0.69 18.43 3.29
N TYR A 116 0.54 17.33 4.02
CA TYR A 116 -0.47 16.31 3.71
C TYR A 116 -1.90 16.82 3.90
N CYS A 117 -2.81 16.38 3.02
CA CYS A 117 -4.24 16.57 3.21
C CYS A 117 -4.75 15.78 4.43
N SER A 118 -5.92 16.17 4.94
CA SER A 118 -6.47 15.57 6.16
C SER A 118 -6.73 14.07 5.99
N GLU A 119 -7.09 13.65 4.77
CA GLU A 119 -7.38 12.26 4.42
C GLU A 119 -6.09 11.41 4.35
N ALA A 120 -4.99 11.97 3.86
CA ALA A 120 -3.68 11.32 3.90
C ALA A 120 -3.19 11.13 5.36
N LEU A 121 -3.36 12.17 6.20
CA LEU A 121 -3.05 12.07 7.62
C LEU A 121 -3.95 11.06 8.34
N ALA A 122 -5.24 10.99 7.96
CA ALA A 122 -6.18 10.04 8.50
C ALA A 122 -5.79 8.60 8.14
N LEU A 123 -5.42 8.33 6.88
CA LEU A 123 -4.92 7.02 6.46
C LEU A 123 -3.69 6.62 7.27
N ARG A 124 -2.65 7.46 7.33
CA ARG A 124 -1.44 7.14 8.11
C ARG A 124 -1.77 6.83 9.56
N THR A 125 -2.56 7.70 10.18
CA THR A 125 -2.90 7.57 11.60
C THR A 125 -3.65 6.27 11.88
N TYR A 126 -4.62 5.93 11.03
CA TYR A 126 -5.35 4.67 11.14
C TYR A 126 -4.45 3.45 10.86
N PHE A 127 -3.60 3.53 9.84
CA PHE A 127 -2.74 2.43 9.43
C PHE A 127 -1.66 2.12 10.50
N GLU A 128 -1.00 3.14 11.04
CA GLU A 128 -0.09 2.95 12.18
C GLU A 128 -0.83 2.42 13.42
N TYR A 129 -2.04 2.94 13.69
CA TYR A 129 -2.86 2.50 14.81
C TYR A 129 -3.20 1.01 14.71
N ILE A 130 -3.74 0.57 13.57
CA ILE A 130 -4.20 -0.81 13.39
C ILE A 130 -3.04 -1.79 13.35
N CYS A 131 -1.93 -1.47 12.68
CA CYS A 131 -0.71 -2.28 12.72
C CYS A 131 -0.11 -2.37 14.12
N GLY A 132 -0.41 -1.40 14.99
CA GLY A 132 -0.03 -1.39 16.39
C GLY A 132 -0.95 -2.16 17.34
N GLN A 133 -2.11 -2.65 16.89
CA GLN A 133 -3.05 -3.43 17.73
C GLN A 133 -2.63 -4.91 17.82
N SER A 134 -3.59 -5.82 18.01
CA SER A 134 -3.30 -7.26 17.98
C SER A 134 -2.70 -7.66 16.63
N PHE A 135 -1.95 -8.76 16.62
CA PHE A 135 -1.34 -9.23 15.37
C PHE A 135 -2.39 -9.49 14.29
N LEU A 136 -3.52 -10.14 14.63
CA LEU A 136 -4.61 -10.42 13.70
C LEU A 136 -5.19 -9.14 13.09
N GLU A 137 -5.44 -8.11 13.90
CA GLU A 137 -5.91 -6.80 13.41
C GLU A 137 -4.90 -6.17 12.45
N GLY A 138 -3.65 -6.05 12.89
CA GLY A 138 -2.61 -5.39 12.11
C GLY A 138 -2.35 -6.07 10.77
N VAL A 139 -2.21 -7.40 10.79
CA VAL A 139 -1.93 -8.17 9.58
C VAL A 139 -3.13 -8.23 8.64
N SER A 140 -4.37 -8.22 9.16
CA SER A 140 -5.58 -8.14 8.33
C SER A 140 -5.70 -6.77 7.65
N GLY A 141 -5.48 -5.68 8.38
CA GLY A 141 -5.49 -4.34 7.81
C GLY A 141 -4.42 -4.18 6.72
N HIS A 142 -3.21 -4.63 7.00
CA HIS A 142 -2.09 -4.50 6.07
C HIS A 142 -2.22 -5.40 4.84
N MET A 143 -2.21 -6.71 5.04
CA MET A 143 -2.06 -7.69 3.96
C MET A 143 -3.37 -7.89 3.19
N LEU A 144 -4.49 -7.98 3.90
CA LEU A 144 -5.81 -8.21 3.29
C LEU A 144 -6.52 -6.91 2.89
N GLY A 145 -6.30 -5.80 3.59
CA GLY A 145 -7.01 -4.54 3.32
C GLY A 145 -6.25 -3.58 2.39
N ALA A 146 -4.94 -3.40 2.60
CA ALA A 146 -4.13 -2.44 1.88
C ALA A 146 -3.42 -3.07 0.66
N GLU A 147 -2.62 -4.11 0.88
CA GLU A 147 -1.75 -4.70 -0.15
C GLU A 147 -2.51 -5.52 -1.20
N ALA A 148 -3.57 -6.23 -0.81
CA ALA A 148 -4.37 -7.05 -1.73
C ALA A 148 -5.01 -6.26 -2.90
N GLN A 149 -5.07 -4.92 -2.81
CA GLN A 149 -5.62 -4.05 -3.86
C GLN A 149 -4.57 -3.42 -4.79
N VAL A 150 -3.28 -3.65 -4.54
CA VAL A 150 -2.16 -3.11 -5.34
C VAL A 150 -1.93 -3.87 -6.66
N PRO A 151 -2.01 -5.24 -6.71
CA PRO A 151 -1.59 -6.01 -7.88
C PRO A 151 -2.22 -5.55 -9.20
N GLY A 152 -1.46 -5.57 -10.30
CA GLY A 152 -1.93 -5.28 -11.65
C GLY A 152 -2.14 -3.79 -11.96
N THR A 153 -1.82 -2.90 -11.02
CA THR A 153 -1.99 -1.44 -11.19
C THR A 153 -0.65 -0.70 -11.14
N SER A 154 0.26 -1.09 -10.25
CA SER A 154 1.49 -0.35 -9.94
C SER A 154 2.39 -0.18 -11.18
N MET A 155 2.78 -1.30 -11.80
CA MET A 155 3.64 -1.28 -12.99
C MET A 155 3.02 -0.46 -14.14
N ARG A 156 1.70 -0.57 -14.34
CA ARG A 156 1.00 0.14 -15.42
C ARG A 156 1.05 1.65 -15.22
N VAL A 157 0.85 2.13 -14.00
CA VAL A 157 0.99 3.56 -13.66
C VAL A 157 2.41 4.03 -13.94
N GLY A 158 3.43 3.31 -13.46
CA GLY A 158 4.84 3.64 -13.74
C GLY A 158 5.11 3.77 -15.24
N GLN A 159 4.66 2.81 -16.05
CA GLN A 159 4.83 2.84 -17.51
C GLN A 159 4.10 4.01 -18.19
N ILE A 160 2.98 4.48 -17.64
CA ILE A 160 2.27 5.67 -18.16
C ILE A 160 3.06 6.93 -17.83
N LEU A 161 3.48 7.11 -16.58
CA LEU A 161 4.29 8.26 -16.16
C LEU A 161 5.58 8.35 -16.96
N LYS A 162 6.24 7.20 -17.20
CA LYS A 162 7.41 7.08 -18.05
C LYS A 162 7.19 7.69 -19.44
N ARG A 163 6.10 7.29 -20.11
CA ARG A 163 5.77 7.79 -21.45
C ARG A 163 5.33 9.25 -21.44
N GLN A 164 4.57 9.68 -20.45
CA GLN A 164 4.06 11.06 -20.37
C GLN A 164 5.15 12.09 -20.11
N PHE A 165 6.13 11.76 -19.27
CA PHE A 165 7.12 12.73 -18.78
C PHE A 165 8.55 12.42 -19.22
N GLY A 166 8.74 11.39 -20.07
CA GLY A 166 10.05 11.05 -20.62
C GLY A 166 11.00 10.45 -19.58
N LEU A 167 10.47 9.71 -18.59
CA LEU A 167 11.27 9.08 -17.55
C LEU A 167 12.00 7.84 -18.09
N SER A 168 13.07 7.43 -17.41
CA SER A 168 13.77 6.17 -17.65
C SER A 168 13.10 4.99 -16.95
N ASP A 169 13.59 3.77 -17.19
CA ASP A 169 13.17 2.60 -16.40
C ASP A 169 13.64 2.70 -14.93
N GLU A 170 14.80 3.32 -14.71
CA GLU A 170 15.34 3.54 -13.36
C GLU A 170 14.48 4.51 -12.54
N ASP A 171 13.95 5.56 -13.18
CA ASP A 171 13.10 6.55 -12.53
C ASP A 171 11.77 5.98 -12.03
N ILE A 172 11.25 4.94 -12.69
CA ILE A 172 9.99 4.29 -12.33
C ILE A 172 10.18 2.98 -11.54
N LEU A 173 11.41 2.69 -11.12
CA LEU A 173 11.76 1.42 -10.47
C LEU A 173 10.91 1.15 -9.22
N PHE A 174 10.50 2.19 -8.50
CA PHE A 174 9.52 2.09 -7.40
C PHE A 174 8.26 1.32 -7.82
N TYR A 175 7.67 1.64 -8.98
CA TYR A 175 6.44 1.01 -9.45
C TYR A 175 6.66 -0.43 -9.93
N THR A 176 7.85 -0.78 -10.42
CA THR A 176 8.12 -2.12 -10.96
C THR A 176 8.49 -3.11 -9.86
N VAL A 177 9.29 -2.72 -8.85
CA VAL A 177 9.66 -3.64 -7.75
C VAL A 177 8.46 -4.03 -6.88
N HIS A 178 7.49 -3.11 -6.71
CA HIS A 178 6.28 -3.40 -5.93
C HIS A 178 5.33 -4.37 -6.64
N GLU A 179 5.39 -4.53 -7.97
CA GLU A 179 4.56 -5.50 -8.69
C GLU A 179 5.03 -6.94 -8.47
N GLU A 180 6.33 -7.17 -8.26
CA GLU A 180 6.87 -8.52 -8.02
C GLU A 180 6.56 -9.02 -6.59
N ALA A 181 6.59 -8.13 -5.61
CA ALA A 181 6.17 -8.40 -4.23
C ALA A 181 4.68 -8.76 -4.11
N ASP A 182 3.84 -8.26 -5.03
CA ASP A 182 2.38 -8.35 -4.99
C ASP A 182 1.81 -9.76 -5.24
N SER A 183 2.56 -10.66 -5.90
CA SER A 183 2.09 -12.02 -6.19
C SER A 183 2.04 -12.94 -4.94
N GLU A 184 2.84 -12.64 -3.92
CA GLU A 184 2.93 -13.43 -2.70
C GLU A 184 1.73 -13.21 -1.76
N HIS A 185 1.02 -12.09 -1.89
CA HIS A 185 -0.02 -11.67 -0.94
C HIS A 185 -1.29 -12.55 -0.94
N SER A 186 -1.64 -13.16 -2.09
CA SER A 186 -2.84 -14.00 -2.19
C SER A 186 -2.75 -15.29 -1.35
N ASP A 187 -1.57 -15.90 -1.29
CA ASP A 187 -1.32 -17.07 -0.43
C ASP A 187 -1.15 -16.68 1.05
N VAL A 188 -0.64 -15.47 1.32
CA VAL A 188 -0.46 -14.95 2.68
C VAL A 188 -1.82 -14.79 3.39
N GLY A 189 -2.84 -14.28 2.71
CA GLY A 189 -4.18 -14.09 3.28
C GLY A 189 -4.81 -15.38 3.81
N ARG A 190 -4.72 -16.47 3.03
CA ARG A 190 -5.22 -17.79 3.46
C ARG A 190 -4.42 -18.36 4.63
N ARG A 191 -3.09 -18.23 4.60
CA ARG A 191 -2.19 -18.71 5.67
C ARG A 191 -2.44 -17.95 6.97
N LEU A 192 -2.61 -16.64 6.89
CA LEU A 192 -2.96 -15.75 7.99
C LEU A 192 -4.25 -16.20 8.67
N LEU A 193 -5.33 -16.39 7.90
CA LEU A 193 -6.61 -16.83 8.45
C LEU A 193 -6.55 -18.23 9.04
N GLY A 194 -5.84 -19.15 8.40
CA GLY A 194 -5.68 -20.52 8.91
C GLY A 194 -4.95 -20.60 10.26
N GLN A 195 -4.10 -19.63 10.55
CA GLN A 195 -3.24 -19.66 11.73
C GLN A 195 -3.72 -18.72 12.85
N PHE A 196 -4.15 -17.50 12.51
CA PHE A 196 -4.42 -16.46 13.50
C PHE A 196 -5.91 -16.18 13.74
N ALA A 197 -6.82 -16.68 12.89
CA ALA A 197 -8.26 -16.59 13.13
C ALA A 197 -8.83 -17.98 13.47
N GLN A 198 -9.38 -18.15 14.67
CA GLN A 198 -9.83 -19.45 15.18
C GLN A 198 -11.32 -19.47 15.54
N THR A 199 -11.90 -18.30 15.81
CA THR A 199 -13.28 -18.13 16.28
C THR A 199 -14.10 -17.30 15.29
N GLU A 200 -15.43 -17.42 15.35
CA GLU A 200 -16.33 -16.58 14.53
C GLU A 200 -16.11 -15.08 14.77
N ASP A 201 -15.77 -14.70 16.01
CA ASP A 201 -15.41 -13.33 16.37
C ASP A 201 -14.11 -12.86 15.68
N ASP A 202 -13.11 -13.74 15.56
CA ASP A 202 -11.88 -13.43 14.80
C ASP A 202 -12.19 -13.18 13.32
N PHE A 203 -13.00 -14.05 12.70
CA PHE A 203 -13.37 -13.86 11.29
C PHE A 203 -14.22 -12.60 11.09
N ALA A 204 -15.13 -12.28 12.01
CA ALA A 204 -15.88 -11.03 11.98
C ALA A 204 -14.96 -9.80 12.14
N LEU A 205 -13.95 -9.89 13.03
CA LEU A 205 -12.95 -8.86 13.22
C LEU A 205 -12.12 -8.62 11.95
N VAL A 206 -11.65 -9.69 11.28
CA VAL A 206 -10.94 -9.60 10.00
C VAL A 206 -11.77 -8.81 8.99
N LEU A 207 -13.04 -9.19 8.78
CA LEU A 207 -13.90 -8.54 7.79
C LEU A 207 -14.14 -7.07 8.11
N LYS A 208 -14.32 -6.74 9.39
CA LYS A 208 -14.44 -5.35 9.85
C LYS A 208 -13.18 -4.56 9.51
N ILE A 209 -12.00 -5.06 9.86
CA ILE A 209 -10.73 -4.35 9.65
C ILE A 209 -10.42 -4.20 8.16
N VAL A 210 -10.67 -5.22 7.34
CA VAL A 210 -10.50 -5.14 5.89
C VAL A 210 -11.42 -4.07 5.31
N GLN A 211 -12.70 -4.05 5.68
CA GLN A 211 -13.64 -3.02 5.24
C GLN A 211 -13.18 -1.62 5.63
N GLU A 212 -12.77 -1.42 6.90
CA GLU A 212 -12.28 -0.13 7.39
C GLU A 212 -11.02 0.31 6.63
N MET A 213 -10.06 -0.58 6.39
CA MET A 213 -8.84 -0.23 5.66
C MET A 213 -9.12 0.14 4.19
N VAL A 214 -10.00 -0.61 3.53
CA VAL A 214 -10.42 -0.33 2.14
C VAL A 214 -11.13 1.03 2.09
N ASP A 215 -11.99 1.33 3.07
CA ASP A 215 -12.66 2.61 3.19
C ASP A 215 -11.69 3.77 3.42
N MET A 216 -10.68 3.58 4.28
CA MET A 216 -9.63 4.56 4.55
C MET A 216 -8.77 4.84 3.32
N HIS A 217 -8.44 3.82 2.53
CA HIS A 217 -7.73 4.02 1.26
C HIS A 217 -8.58 4.78 0.25
N TYR A 218 -9.88 4.48 0.15
CA TYR A 218 -10.79 5.23 -0.72
C TYR A 218 -10.89 6.70 -0.30
N LEU A 219 -11.05 6.96 1.01
CA LEU A 219 -11.05 8.32 1.55
C LEU A 219 -9.74 9.06 1.24
N PHE A 220 -8.62 8.37 1.34
CA PHE A 220 -7.31 8.91 0.96
C PHE A 220 -7.24 9.27 -0.52
N TYR A 221 -7.71 8.39 -1.42
CA TYR A 221 -7.75 8.67 -2.85
C TYR A 221 -8.67 9.84 -3.19
N ASP A 222 -9.83 9.95 -2.54
CA ASP A 222 -10.74 11.10 -2.63
C ASP A 222 -10.03 12.40 -2.22
N GLY A 223 -9.27 12.36 -1.13
CA GLY A 223 -8.51 13.50 -0.62
C GLY A 223 -7.39 13.93 -1.56
N ILE A 224 -6.62 12.99 -2.10
CA ILE A 224 -5.60 13.27 -3.12
C ILE A 224 -6.25 13.88 -4.36
N GLN A 225 -7.32 13.27 -4.87
CA GLN A 225 -7.99 13.75 -6.08
C GLN A 225 -8.43 15.21 -5.93
N ARG A 226 -9.10 15.55 -4.82
CA ARG A 226 -9.50 16.94 -4.53
C ARG A 226 -8.32 17.90 -4.43
N HIS A 227 -7.14 17.41 -4.09
CA HIS A 227 -5.94 18.24 -3.97
C HIS A 227 -5.32 18.48 -5.34
N ILE A 228 -5.16 17.44 -6.15
CA ILE A 228 -4.57 17.57 -7.49
C ILE A 228 -5.46 18.39 -8.43
N GLU A 229 -6.79 18.34 -8.31
CA GLU A 229 -7.72 19.14 -9.12
C GLU A 229 -7.58 20.66 -8.92
N ARG A 230 -6.74 21.11 -7.97
CA ARG A 230 -6.41 22.52 -7.74
C ARG A 230 -5.23 23.02 -8.58
N PHE A 231 -4.53 22.10 -9.25
CA PHE A 231 -3.36 22.34 -10.11
C PHE A 231 -3.71 22.06 -11.57
#